data_AF-A0A935T3Y1-F1
#
_entry.id   AF-A0A935T3Y1-F1
#
_cell.length_a   1.000
_cell.length_b   1.000
_cell.length_c   1.000
_cell.angle_alpha   90.00
_cell.angle_beta   90.00
_cell.angle_gamma   90.00
#
_symmetry.space_group_name_H-M   'P 1'
#
loop_
_entity.id
_entity.type
_entity.pdbx_description
1 polymer ?
#
loop_
_entity_poly.entity_id
_entity_poly.type
_entity_poly.pdbx_seq_one_letter_code
_entity_poly.pdbx_strand_id
1 'polypeptide(L)'
;MSGDGSVVVGSGRRNALDEEGEAFVFDVDHGARPLVEVLASLGIALPGWRLTSADSISADGRTILGNALDPEGQLRSFIAVIPEPATAVLVGAGLVGLAWHRRRRGRSSGEIALRGHLSI
;
A
#
# COMPACT_ATOMS: atom_id res chain seq x y z
N MET A 1 14.03 9.83 -3.53
CA MET A 1 14.17 8.48 -2.97
C MET A 1 13.40 8.42 -1.65
N SER A 2 12.90 7.25 -1.26
CA SER A 2 12.26 7.04 0.05
C SER A 2 13.26 7.22 1.20
N GLY A 3 12.77 7.29 2.43
CA GLY A 3 13.60 7.59 3.60
C GLY A 3 14.63 6.50 3.91
N ASP A 4 14.32 5.25 3.56
CA ASP A 4 15.20 4.09 3.69
C ASP A 4 15.99 3.77 2.41
N GLY A 5 15.75 4.53 1.32
CA GLY A 5 16.37 4.31 0.01
C GLY A 5 15.90 3.07 -0.75
N SER A 6 14.89 2.33 -0.26
CA SER A 6 14.39 1.12 -0.92
C SER A 6 13.61 1.41 -2.21
N VAL A 7 13.04 2.61 -2.33
CA VAL A 7 12.27 3.05 -3.49
C VAL A 7 12.86 4.35 -4.06
N VAL A 8 13.09 4.33 -5.37
CA VAL A 8 13.51 5.51 -6.14
C VAL A 8 12.44 5.84 -7.17
N VAL A 9 12.13 7.11 -7.34
CA VAL A 9 11.24 7.61 -8.39
C VAL A 9 11.98 8.65 -9.23
N GLY A 10 11.55 8.82 -10.47
CA GLY A 10 12.13 9.82 -11.36
C GLY A 10 11.44 9.87 -12.71
N SER A 11 12.11 10.50 -13.67
CA SER A 11 11.74 10.49 -15.09
C SER A 11 12.84 9.83 -15.93
N GLY A 12 12.42 9.01 -16.88
CA GLY A 12 13.29 8.36 -17.86
C GLY A 12 12.78 8.62 -19.29
N ARG A 13 13.54 8.21 -20.30
CA ARG A 13 13.07 8.26 -21.69
C ARG A 13 12.58 6.88 -22.10
N ARG A 14 11.37 6.80 -22.67
CA ARG A 14 10.85 5.54 -23.23
C ARG A 14 11.64 5.13 -24.48
N ASN A 15 12.07 6.11 -25.27
CA ASN A 15 12.92 5.94 -26.44
C ASN A 15 13.70 7.24 -26.75
N ALA A 16 14.54 7.20 -27.78
CA ALA A 16 15.38 8.34 -28.17
C ALA A 16 14.60 9.57 -28.66
N LEU A 17 13.30 9.46 -28.96
CA LEU A 17 12.47 10.54 -29.51
C LEU A 17 11.50 11.13 -28.49
N ASP A 18 11.30 10.51 -27.32
CA ASP A 18 10.38 11.02 -26.29
C ASP A 18 10.97 12.22 -25.54
N GLU A 19 10.51 13.42 -25.88
CA GLU A 19 10.95 14.68 -25.25
C GLU A 19 10.32 14.91 -23.87
N GLU A 20 9.11 14.42 -23.63
CA GLU A 20 8.37 14.69 -22.38
C GLU A 20 8.82 13.81 -21.20
N GLY A 21 9.51 12.71 -21.46
CA GLY A 21 9.89 11.73 -20.44
C GLY A 21 8.73 10.84 -19.96
N GLU A 22 9.07 9.86 -19.13
CA GLU A 22 8.16 8.92 -18.50
C GLU A 22 8.49 8.77 -17.02
N ALA A 23 7.48 8.92 -16.16
CA ALA A 23 7.62 8.68 -14.75
C ALA A 23 7.88 7.19 -14.47
N PHE A 24 8.89 6.89 -13.67
CA PHE A 24 9.22 5.52 -13.27
C PHE A 24 9.35 5.38 -11.76
N VAL A 25 9.22 4.15 -11.30
CA VAL A 25 9.60 3.70 -9.97
C VAL A 25 10.62 2.58 -10.08
N PHE A 26 11.60 2.56 -9.20
CA PHE A 26 12.62 1.53 -9.08
C PHE A 26 12.65 1.00 -7.65
N ASP A 27 12.77 -0.31 -7.55
CA ASP A 27 13.16 -1.03 -6.33
C ASP A 27 14.02 -2.24 -6.72
N VAL A 28 14.70 -2.83 -5.73
CA VAL A 28 15.65 -3.92 -5.96
C VAL A 28 15.00 -5.21 -6.49
N ASP A 29 13.75 -5.47 -6.13
CA ASP A 29 13.07 -6.73 -6.44
C ASP A 29 12.54 -6.74 -7.87
N HIS A 30 12.12 -5.57 -8.37
CA HIS A 30 11.43 -5.45 -9.65
C HIS A 30 12.20 -4.63 -10.70
N GLY A 31 13.25 -3.91 -10.31
CA GLY A 31 13.93 -2.96 -11.17
C GLY A 31 13.07 -1.74 -11.53
N ALA A 32 13.48 -1.01 -12.57
CA ALA A 32 12.78 0.19 -13.02
C ALA A 32 11.52 -0.19 -13.81
N ARG A 33 10.39 0.41 -13.45
CA ARG A 33 9.08 0.16 -14.04
C ARG A 33 8.36 1.48 -14.30
N PRO A 34 7.58 1.59 -15.38
CA PRO A 34 6.72 2.75 -15.58
C PRO A 34 5.75 2.91 -14.40
N LEU A 35 5.65 4.11 -13.84
CA LEU A 35 4.77 4.38 -12.70
C LEU A 35 3.30 4.11 -13.05
N VAL A 36 2.92 4.35 -14.31
CA VAL A 36 1.56 4.07 -14.81
C VAL A 36 1.20 2.59 -14.71
N GLU A 37 2.14 1.68 -14.94
CA GLU A 37 1.92 0.23 -14.83
C GLU A 37 1.78 -0.21 -13.37
N VAL A 38 2.59 0.39 -12.48
CA VAL A 38 2.49 0.12 -11.04
C VAL A 38 1.14 0.58 -10.50
N LEU A 39 0.67 1.78 -10.85
CA LEU A 39 -0.65 2.26 -10.44
C LEU A 39 -1.79 1.42 -11.04
N ALA A 40 -1.68 1.00 -12.30
CA ALA A 40 -2.64 0.10 -12.92
C ALA A 40 -2.72 -1.26 -12.20
N SER A 41 -1.60 -1.80 -11.73
CA SER A 41 -1.58 -3.05 -10.94
C SER A 41 -2.32 -2.94 -9.60
N LEU A 42 -2.48 -1.71 -9.09
CA LEU A 42 -3.26 -1.40 -7.89
C LEU A 42 -4.74 -1.08 -8.19
N GLY A 43 -5.18 -1.24 -9.44
CA GLY A 43 -6.54 -0.97 -9.89
C GLY A 43 -6.82 0.50 -10.24
N ILE A 44 -5.79 1.35 -10.36
CA ILE A 44 -5.93 2.75 -10.74
C ILE A 44 -5.76 2.88 -12.25
N ALA A 45 -6.88 3.01 -12.97
CA ALA A 45 -6.86 3.27 -14.41
C ALA A 45 -6.70 4.77 -14.68
N LEU A 46 -5.76 5.12 -15.58
CA LEU A 46 -5.43 6.49 -15.96
C LEU A 46 -5.63 6.73 -17.47
N PRO A 47 -6.87 6.55 -18.00
CA PRO A 47 -7.10 6.63 -19.45
C PRO A 47 -6.78 8.02 -19.99
N GLY A 48 -5.93 8.09 -21.02
CA GLY A 48 -5.51 9.34 -21.67
C GLY A 48 -4.49 10.16 -20.89
N TRP A 49 -4.21 9.82 -19.64
CA TRP A 49 -3.17 10.50 -18.85
C TRP A 49 -1.79 9.91 -19.18
N ARG A 50 -0.78 10.78 -19.24
CA ARG A 50 0.63 10.38 -19.38
C ARG A 50 1.43 10.93 -18.21
N LEU A 51 1.94 10.07 -17.33
CA LEU A 51 2.82 10.49 -16.24
C LEU A 51 4.22 10.76 -16.80
N THR A 52 4.66 12.02 -16.78
CA THR A 52 5.90 12.47 -17.43
C THR A 52 7.07 12.53 -16.45
N SER A 53 6.82 12.87 -15.19
CA SER A 53 7.83 12.84 -14.14
C SER A 53 7.26 12.44 -12.79
N ALA A 54 8.06 11.75 -11.98
CA ALA A 54 7.83 11.59 -10.55
C ALA A 54 8.95 12.35 -9.83
N ASP A 55 8.60 13.51 -9.27
CA ASP A 55 9.56 14.50 -8.77
C ASP A 55 9.94 14.25 -7.30
N SER A 56 9.04 13.63 -6.53
CA SER A 56 9.26 13.37 -5.11
C SER A 56 8.51 12.13 -4.61
N ILE A 57 9.05 11.51 -3.56
CA ILE A 57 8.44 10.40 -2.84
C ILE A 57 8.59 10.64 -1.33
N SER A 58 7.53 10.34 -0.56
CA SER A 58 7.54 10.44 0.90
C SER A 58 8.53 9.46 1.54
N ALA A 59 8.92 9.75 2.79
CA ALA A 59 9.87 8.92 3.53
C ALA A 59 9.41 7.47 3.69
N ASP A 60 8.10 7.23 3.83
CA ASP A 60 7.48 5.92 3.93
C ASP A 60 7.27 5.21 2.57
N GLY A 61 7.66 5.83 1.46
CA GLY A 61 7.60 5.25 0.13
C GLY A 61 6.21 5.20 -0.52
N ARG A 62 5.21 5.88 0.05
CA ARG A 62 3.79 5.68 -0.34
C ARG A 62 3.14 6.85 -1.04
N THR A 63 3.68 8.05 -0.91
CA THR A 63 3.14 9.24 -1.56
C THR A 63 4.13 9.72 -2.62
N ILE A 64 3.70 9.78 -3.87
CA ILE A 64 4.49 10.24 -5.00
C ILE A 64 3.87 11.52 -5.55
N LEU A 65 4.68 12.56 -5.74
CA LEU A 65 4.32 13.78 -6.46
C LEU A 65 5.02 13.82 -7.81
N GLY A 66 4.37 14.42 -8.80
CA GLY A 66 4.96 14.55 -10.13
C GLY A 66 4.11 15.35 -11.10
N ASN A 67 4.50 15.28 -12.37
CA ASN A 67 3.79 15.90 -13.48
C ASN A 67 3.22 14.85 -14.44
N ALA A 68 2.10 15.21 -15.06
CA ALA A 68 1.43 14.41 -16.06
C ALA A 68 0.79 15.30 -17.12
N LEU A 69 0.60 14.75 -18.31
CA LEU A 69 -0.29 15.32 -19.31
C LEU A 69 -1.68 14.71 -19.10
N ASP A 70 -2.69 15.57 -19.04
CA ASP A 70 -4.09 15.13 -19.10
C ASP A 70 -4.48 14.69 -20.53
N PRO A 71 -5.69 14.13 -20.75
CA PRO A 71 -6.13 13.68 -22.06
C PRO A 71 -6.14 14.79 -23.14
N GLU A 72 -6.22 16.05 -22.72
CA GLU A 72 -6.13 17.24 -23.59
C GLU A 72 -4.69 17.71 -23.84
N GLY A 73 -3.70 16.96 -23.34
CA GLY A 73 -2.27 17.26 -23.49
C GLY A 73 -1.79 18.42 -22.62
N GLN A 74 -2.56 18.85 -21.62
CA GLN A 74 -2.16 19.92 -20.72
C GLN A 74 -1.35 19.37 -19.55
N LEU A 75 -0.29 20.09 -19.19
CA LEU A 75 0.53 19.72 -18.04
C LEU A 75 -0.24 19.95 -16.73
N ARG A 76 -0.32 18.92 -15.90
CA ARG A 76 -0.94 18.92 -14.56
C ARG A 76 0.02 18.29 -13.56
N SER A 77 -0.03 18.74 -12.32
CA SER A 77 0.62 18.03 -11.21
C SER A 77 -0.31 16.94 -10.67
N PHE A 78 0.27 15.85 -10.18
CA PHE A 78 -0.47 14.77 -9.51
C PHE A 78 0.12 14.42 -8.15
N ILE A 79 -0.72 13.80 -7.32
CA ILE A 79 -0.33 13.11 -6.09
C ILE A 79 -0.90 11.69 -6.17
N ALA A 80 -0.04 10.68 -6.09
CA ALA A 80 -0.43 9.29 -6.00
C ALA A 80 -0.16 8.75 -4.59
N VAL A 81 -1.17 8.12 -3.97
CA VAL A 81 -1.06 7.50 -2.65
C VAL A 81 -1.22 5.98 -2.79
N ILE A 82 -0.16 5.24 -2.51
CA ILE A 82 -0.09 3.78 -2.60
C ILE A 82 -0.51 3.19 -1.24
N PRO A 83 -1.62 2.44 -1.16
CA PRO A 83 -2.10 1.88 0.11
C PRO A 83 -1.17 0.78 0.63
N GLU A 84 -1.14 0.60 1.95
CA GLU A 84 -0.47 -0.56 2.54
C GLU A 84 -1.10 -1.87 2.04
N PRO A 85 -0.30 -2.93 1.79
CA PRO A 85 -0.84 -4.25 1.56
C PRO A 85 -1.75 -4.68 2.73
N ALA A 86 -2.80 -5.46 2.44
CA ALA A 86 -3.77 -5.92 3.43
C ALA A 86 -3.18 -6.73 4.60
N THR A 87 -1.88 -7.03 4.58
CA THR A 87 -1.13 -7.67 5.68
C THR A 87 -1.26 -6.91 7.00
N ALA A 88 -1.27 -5.58 7.01
CA ALA A 88 -1.46 -4.81 8.24
C ALA A 88 -2.82 -5.12 8.91
N VAL A 89 -3.88 -5.23 8.10
CA VAL A 89 -5.22 -5.63 8.56
C VAL A 89 -5.21 -7.06 9.09
N LEU A 90 -4.55 -7.99 8.39
CA LEU A 90 -4.45 -9.39 8.79
C LEU A 90 -3.70 -9.55 10.12
N VAL A 91 -2.59 -8.83 10.30
CA VAL A 91 -1.83 -8.83 11.56
C VAL A 91 -2.70 -8.27 12.69
N GLY A 92 -3.38 -7.14 12.48
CA GLY A 92 -4.29 -6.56 13.46
C GLY A 92 -5.41 -7.53 13.85
N ALA A 93 -6.07 -8.15 12.88
CA ALA A 93 -7.13 -9.13 13.11
C ALA A 93 -6.60 -10.37 13.85
N GLY A 94 -5.42 -10.87 13.48
CA GLY A 94 -4.78 -12.00 14.15
C GLY A 94 -4.45 -11.71 15.61
N LEU A 95 -3.89 -10.53 15.91
CA LEU A 95 -3.58 -10.10 17.28
C LEU A 95 -4.86 -9.96 18.13
N VAL A 96 -5.93 -9.40 17.57
CA VAL A 96 -7.24 -9.32 18.24
C VAL A 96 -7.82 -10.71 18.52
N GLY A 97 -7.78 -11.61 17.54
CA GLY A 97 -8.24 -12.99 17.68
C GLY A 97 -7.47 -13.76 18.77
N LEU A 98 -6.14 -13.61 18.80
CA LEU A 98 -5.27 -14.22 19.82
C LEU A 98 -5.57 -13.67 21.22
N ALA A 99 -5.74 -12.35 21.35
CA ALA A 99 -6.11 -11.73 22.63
C ALA A 99 -7.48 -12.23 23.11
N TRP A 100 -8.45 -12.38 22.19
CA TRP A 100 -9.77 -12.91 22.51
C TRP A 100 -9.70 -14.37 22.98
N HIS A 101 -8.90 -15.18 22.29
CA HIS A 101 -8.72 -16.58 22.61
C HIS A 101 -8.05 -16.79 23.98
N ARG A 102 -7.06 -15.97 24.33
CA ARG A 102 -6.42 -15.99 25.67
C ARG A 102 -7.41 -15.64 26.79
N ARG A 103 -8.31 -14.66 26.56
CA ARG A 103 -9.34 -14.28 27.53
C ARG A 103 -10.42 -15.36 27.73
N ARG A 104 -10.78 -16.10 26.68
CA ARG A 104 -11.80 -17.16 26.76
C ARG A 104 -11.31 -18.40 27.51
N ARG A 105 -10.03 -18.76 27.42
CA ARG A 105 -9.47 -19.94 28.11
C ARG A 105 -9.29 -19.77 29.62
N GLY A 106 -9.31 -18.55 30.14
CA GLY A 106 -9.17 -18.27 31.58
C GLY A 106 -10.46 -18.39 32.41
N ARG A 107 -11.61 -18.71 31.81
CA ARG A 107 -12.93 -18.61 32.47
C ARG A 107 -13.65 -19.96 32.68
N SER A 108 -12.99 -21.09 32.46
CA SER A 108 -13.59 -22.44 32.57
C SER A 108 -13.03 -23.30 33.71
N SER A 109 -12.81 -22.73 34.89
CA SER A 109 -12.52 -23.49 36.11
C SER A 109 -13.11 -22.77 37.31
N GLY A 110 -14.36 -23.10 37.65
CA GLY A 110 -14.96 -22.62 38.89
C GLY A 110 -16.48 -22.66 38.92
N GLU A 111 -17.14 -23.78 38.56
CA GLU A 111 -18.49 -24.07 39.09
C GLU A 111 -18.96 -25.50 38.77
N ILE A 112 -18.38 -26.50 39.44
CA ILE A 112 -19.01 -27.83 39.55
C ILE A 112 -18.81 -28.35 40.98
N ALA A 113 -19.64 -27.87 41.92
CA ALA A 113 -19.95 -28.47 43.23
C ALA A 113 -20.90 -27.49 43.95
N LEU A 114 -22.11 -27.79 44.40
CA LEU A 114 -22.81 -29.06 44.62
C LEU A 114 -24.31 -28.86 44.32
N ARG A 115 -24.93 -29.81 43.63
CA ARG A 115 -26.35 -30.15 43.79
C ARG A 115 -26.42 -31.46 44.56
N GLY A 116 -26.99 -31.40 45.75
CA GLY A 116 -27.35 -32.49 46.64
C GLY A 116 -27.72 -31.85 47.98
N HIS A 117 -28.84 -32.10 48.63
CA HIS A 117 -29.78 -33.21 48.56
C HIS A 117 -31.08 -32.74 49.26
N LEU A 118 -32.21 -33.34 48.88
CA LEU A 118 -33.58 -33.12 49.37
C LEU A 118 -33.82 -33.54 50.85
N SER A 119 -34.89 -32.98 51.43
CA SER A 119 -35.75 -33.43 52.56
C SER A 119 -35.17 -33.32 53.98
N ILE A 120 -35.88 -32.93 55.05
CA ILE A 120 -37.31 -32.92 55.45
C ILE A 120 -37.63 -31.58 56.13
#